data_AF-A0A0F8VG94-F1
#
_entry.id   AF-A0A0F8VG94-F1
#
_cell.length_a   1.000
_cell.length_b   1.000
_cell.length_c   1.000
_cell.angle_alpha   90.00
_cell.angle_beta   90.00
_cell.angle_gamma   90.00
#
_symmetry.space_group_name_H-M   'P 1'
#
loop_
_entity.id
_entity.type
_entity.pdbx_description
1 polymer ?
#
loop_
_entity_poly.entity_id
_entity_poly.type
_entity_poly.pdbx_seq_one_letter_code
_entity_poly.pdbx_strand_id
1 'polypeptide(L)'
;TCADIEWQKSVKKLNLDKEISFNRILDLAQDRNLEVVSFTNPDLPLTQAEFHNLKQANALLNKRNREIVFMWKHKDCKRIFNSKYRNIQEGLSHCPYCNINVDQRITHNMVELIFSKYNTSFSKEFESEKKLKEILAIEGYENLLELNMKSIKDIYRSRITIDCFAILNINRRKIKLSIEHDGAQHDKREKIGIDAMIALSKINGILLTYNEARDRWEAQLKRDNELKNLFDILKKSDYFLIQVPYTVKGNARYEFIIKEFERQTDEPINFNLADVPNWKSLLKTF
;
A
#
# COMPACT_ATOMS: atom_id res chain seq x y z
N THR A 1 -18.64 34.99 10.40
CA THR A 1 -17.81 36.24 10.43
C THR A 1 -16.34 35.87 10.23
N CYS A 2 -15.45 36.81 9.88
CA CYS A 2 -14.00 36.51 9.81
C CYS A 2 -13.44 35.90 11.11
N ALA A 3 -14.13 36.12 12.24
CA ALA A 3 -13.85 35.51 13.53
C ALA A 3 -14.08 33.99 13.58
N ASP A 4 -14.99 33.41 12.79
CA ASP A 4 -15.26 31.95 12.80
C ASP A 4 -14.16 31.15 12.08
N ILE A 5 -13.55 31.75 11.05
CA ILE A 5 -12.44 31.14 10.30
C ILE A 5 -11.14 31.24 11.10
N GLU A 6 -10.93 32.34 11.84
CA GLU A 6 -9.81 32.45 12.78
C GLU A 6 -9.99 31.55 14.01
N TRP A 7 -11.22 31.34 14.50
CA TRP A 7 -11.49 30.37 15.56
C TRP A 7 -11.30 28.93 15.09
N GLN A 8 -11.73 28.55 13.89
CA GLN A 8 -11.45 27.21 13.35
C GLN A 8 -9.96 26.99 13.02
N LYS A 9 -9.24 28.03 12.58
CA LYS A 9 -7.78 27.98 12.41
C LYS A 9 -7.05 27.97 13.75
N SER A 10 -7.54 28.65 14.77
CA SER A 10 -6.94 28.65 16.10
C SER A 10 -7.24 27.35 16.85
N VAL A 11 -8.44 26.75 16.70
CA VAL A 11 -8.79 25.43 17.24
C VAL A 11 -8.07 24.30 16.51
N LYS A 12 -7.82 24.41 15.18
CA LYS A 12 -6.93 23.48 14.46
C LYS A 12 -5.44 23.68 14.78
N LYS A 13 -5.04 24.87 15.25
CA LYS A 13 -3.66 25.17 15.68
C LYS A 13 -3.47 24.94 17.19
N LEU A 14 -4.55 24.80 17.96
CA LEU A 14 -4.56 24.40 19.36
C LEU A 14 -4.35 22.88 19.45
N ASN A 15 -3.17 22.49 19.95
CA ASN A 15 -2.79 21.16 20.45
C ASN A 15 -2.28 20.07 19.47
N LEU A 16 -1.67 20.44 18.34
CA LEU A 16 -0.85 19.48 17.57
C LEU A 16 0.54 19.23 18.20
N ASP A 17 1.00 20.13 19.08
CA ASP A 17 2.25 19.98 19.86
C ASP A 17 2.04 19.41 21.27
N LYS A 18 0.88 18.81 21.57
CA LYS A 18 0.73 18.09 22.84
C LYS A 18 1.61 16.84 22.79
N GLU A 19 2.54 16.77 23.73
CA GLU A 19 3.47 15.66 23.92
C GLU A 19 2.78 14.29 23.76
N ILE A 20 3.35 13.44 22.90
CA ILE A 20 2.87 12.06 22.74
C ILE A 20 3.05 11.34 24.08
N SER A 21 1.95 10.87 24.66
CA SER A 21 1.90 10.09 25.90
C SER A 21 1.33 8.70 25.63
N PHE A 22 1.66 7.74 26.51
CA PHE A 22 1.21 6.35 26.37
C PHE A 22 -0.33 6.26 26.35
N ASN A 23 -1.01 6.86 27.33
CA ASN A 23 -2.48 6.85 27.40
C ASN A 23 -3.13 7.45 26.16
N ARG A 24 -2.58 8.55 25.62
CA ARG A 24 -3.14 9.19 24.43
C ARG A 24 -3.03 8.32 23.18
N ILE A 25 -2.04 7.43 23.10
CA ILE A 25 -1.94 6.46 22.00
C ILE A 25 -2.99 5.37 22.17
N LEU A 26 -3.22 4.91 23.40
CA LEU A 26 -4.28 3.93 23.69
C LEU A 26 -5.67 4.49 23.36
N ASP A 27 -5.95 5.73 23.78
CA ASP A 27 -7.21 6.42 23.47
C ASP A 27 -7.40 6.55 21.96
N LEU A 28 -6.36 7.01 21.25
CA LEU A 28 -6.39 7.14 19.79
C LEU A 28 -6.59 5.77 19.10
N ALA A 29 -5.97 4.70 19.61
CA ALA A 29 -6.17 3.37 19.09
C ALA A 29 -7.65 2.96 19.23
N GLN A 30 -8.24 3.17 20.40
CA GLN A 30 -9.65 2.88 20.65
C GLN A 30 -10.58 3.66 19.71
N ASP A 31 -10.36 4.98 19.56
CA ASP A 31 -11.17 5.87 18.70
C ASP A 31 -11.13 5.47 17.22
N ARG A 32 -10.03 4.85 16.78
CA ARG A 32 -9.81 4.45 15.39
C ARG A 32 -10.13 2.97 15.12
N ASN A 33 -10.73 2.27 16.09
CA ASN A 33 -10.96 0.82 16.03
C ASN A 33 -9.65 0.01 15.82
N LEU A 34 -8.57 0.46 16.46
CA LEU A 34 -7.24 -0.14 16.43
C LEU A 34 -6.80 -0.59 17.84
N GLU A 35 -5.76 -1.39 17.86
CA GLU A 35 -4.93 -1.70 19.02
C GLU A 35 -3.50 -1.27 18.70
N VAL A 36 -2.75 -0.79 19.69
CA VAL A 36 -1.30 -0.59 19.55
C VAL A 36 -0.60 -1.77 20.21
N VAL A 37 0.23 -2.48 19.43
CA VAL A 37 0.80 -3.78 19.83
C VAL A 37 2.32 -3.71 19.97
N SER A 38 2.88 -4.68 20.69
CA SER A 38 4.32 -4.79 20.90
C SER A 38 5.07 -5.03 19.58
N PHE A 39 6.25 -4.42 19.48
CA PHE A 39 7.17 -4.63 18.36
C PHE A 39 7.88 -6.00 18.41
N THR A 40 7.92 -6.61 19.58
CA THR A 40 8.58 -7.91 19.82
C THR A 40 7.59 -9.07 19.79
N ASN A 41 6.34 -8.83 20.19
CA ASN A 41 5.25 -9.80 20.09
C ASN A 41 3.93 -9.12 19.67
N PRO A 42 3.51 -9.22 18.39
CA PRO A 42 2.32 -8.53 17.89
C PRO A 42 0.97 -9.00 18.46
N ASP A 43 0.95 -10.09 19.23
CA ASP A 43 -0.24 -10.57 19.95
C ASP A 43 -0.39 -9.97 21.34
N LEU A 44 0.61 -9.21 21.81
CA LEU A 44 0.57 -8.51 23.08
C LEU A 44 0.40 -6.99 22.86
N PRO A 45 -0.32 -6.29 23.76
CA PRO A 45 -0.41 -4.84 23.70
C PRO A 45 0.96 -4.20 23.90
N LEU A 46 1.16 -3.03 23.31
CA LEU A 46 2.36 -2.22 23.57
C LEU A 46 2.45 -1.92 25.06
N THR A 47 3.60 -2.18 25.66
CA THR A 47 3.83 -1.85 27.08
C THR A 47 4.31 -0.41 27.25
N GLN A 48 4.14 0.15 28.45
CA GLN A 48 4.66 1.49 28.78
C GLN A 48 6.20 1.54 28.67
N ALA A 49 6.89 0.44 28.99
CA ALA A 49 8.34 0.33 28.84
C ALA A 49 8.77 0.37 27.37
N GLU A 50 8.10 -0.38 26.49
CA GLU A 50 8.37 -0.33 25.04
C GLU A 50 8.07 1.05 24.46
N PHE A 51 6.97 1.68 24.87
CA PHE A 51 6.66 3.06 24.49
C PHE A 51 7.78 4.02 24.90
N HIS A 52 8.31 3.90 26.11
CA HIS A 52 9.40 4.75 26.59
C HIS A 52 10.67 4.56 25.76
N ASN A 53 11.03 3.30 25.46
CA ASN A 53 12.18 2.97 24.62
C ASN A 53 12.04 3.53 23.20
N LEU A 54 10.85 3.43 22.59
CA LEU A 54 10.57 4.02 21.28
C LEU A 54 10.71 5.55 21.28
N LYS A 55 10.21 6.21 22.34
CA LYS A 55 10.32 7.66 22.50
C LYS A 55 11.78 8.08 22.66
N GLN A 56 12.57 7.38 23.47
CA GLN A 56 14.01 7.63 23.61
C GLN A 56 14.77 7.41 22.30
N ALA A 57 14.55 6.28 21.63
CA ALA A 57 15.19 5.97 20.36
C ALA A 57 14.88 7.04 19.30
N ASN A 58 13.63 7.51 19.24
CA ASN A 58 13.24 8.59 18.33
C ASN A 58 13.88 9.94 18.69
N ALA A 59 14.12 10.22 19.98
CA ALA A 59 14.79 11.44 20.43
C ALA A 59 16.29 11.46 20.07
N LEU A 60 16.97 10.30 20.12
CA LEU A 60 18.42 10.17 19.93
C LEU A 60 18.91 10.30 18.49
N LEU A 61 18.08 9.95 17.52
CA LEU A 61 18.38 10.26 16.12
C LEU A 61 18.57 11.82 16.05
N ASN A 62 19.28 12.47 15.12
CA ASN A 62 19.24 13.96 14.95
C ASN A 62 18.80 14.38 13.52
N LYS A 63 17.61 15.00 13.31
CA LYS A 63 17.06 15.56 12.02
C LYS A 63 15.55 15.94 12.07
N ARG A 64 15.21 17.00 11.33
CA ARG A 64 14.01 17.88 11.33
C ARG A 64 12.59 17.29 11.09
N ASN A 65 12.35 15.98 11.13
CA ASN A 65 10.98 15.42 10.94
C ASN A 65 10.82 14.03 11.58
N ARG A 66 10.50 13.98 12.89
CA ARG A 66 10.60 12.77 13.72
C ARG A 66 9.26 12.30 14.28
N GLU A 67 8.46 11.72 13.41
CA GLU A 67 7.21 11.09 13.83
C GLU A 67 7.49 9.66 14.31
N ILE A 68 7.06 9.34 15.54
CA ILE A 68 7.18 7.99 16.09
C ILE A 68 6.26 7.06 15.28
N VAL A 69 6.84 5.96 14.78
CA VAL A 69 6.10 4.88 14.11
C VAL A 69 5.68 3.87 15.18
N PHE A 70 4.42 3.47 15.15
CA PHE A 70 3.86 2.43 16.01
C PHE A 70 3.40 1.24 15.17
N MET A 71 3.34 0.05 15.78
CA MET A 71 2.67 -1.12 15.25
C MET A 71 1.20 -1.11 15.68
N TRP A 72 0.31 -1.03 14.71
CA TRP A 72 -1.14 -0.99 14.91
C TRP A 72 -1.75 -2.29 14.45
N LYS A 73 -2.73 -2.82 15.19
CA LYS A 73 -3.53 -3.99 14.82
C LYS A 73 -4.98 -3.55 14.68
N HIS A 74 -5.60 -3.80 13.54
CA HIS A 74 -7.01 -3.45 13.37
C HIS A 74 -7.91 -4.43 14.11
N LYS A 75 -8.90 -3.93 14.85
CA LYS A 75 -9.73 -4.78 15.72
C LYS A 75 -10.60 -5.76 14.95
N ASP A 76 -11.04 -5.42 13.74
CA ASP A 76 -11.89 -6.30 12.94
C ASP A 76 -11.03 -7.34 12.20
N CYS A 77 -10.30 -6.93 11.16
CA CYS A 77 -9.51 -7.85 10.35
C CYS A 77 -8.24 -8.44 11.02
N LYS A 78 -7.91 -8.07 12.26
CA LYS A 78 -6.76 -8.54 13.06
C LYS A 78 -5.37 -8.35 12.45
N ARG A 79 -5.25 -7.73 11.28
CA ARG A 79 -3.97 -7.50 10.59
C ARG A 79 -3.20 -6.33 11.20
N ILE A 80 -1.88 -6.43 11.11
CA ILE A 80 -0.94 -5.50 11.71
C ILE A 80 -0.29 -4.64 10.63
N PHE A 81 -0.12 -3.35 10.90
CA PHE A 81 0.54 -2.42 10.00
C PHE A 81 1.33 -1.38 10.79
N ASN A 82 2.35 -0.81 10.15
CA ASN A 82 3.17 0.25 10.73
C ASN A 82 2.64 1.60 10.27
N SER A 83 2.37 2.51 11.19
CA SER A 83 1.99 3.88 10.83
C SER A 83 2.49 4.88 11.86
N LYS A 84 2.75 6.09 11.36
CA LYS A 84 3.16 7.24 12.18
C LYS A 84 1.98 7.69 13.04
N TYR A 85 2.25 8.01 14.31
CA TYR A 85 1.23 8.52 15.24
C TYR A 85 0.38 9.64 14.62
N ARG A 86 1.03 10.62 13.99
CA ARG A 86 0.37 11.76 13.36
C ARG A 86 -0.61 11.33 12.26
N ASN A 87 -0.24 10.37 11.43
CA ASN A 87 -1.11 9.92 10.34
C ASN A 87 -2.42 9.32 10.88
N ILE A 88 -2.34 8.55 11.97
CA ILE A 88 -3.53 8.00 12.64
C ILE A 88 -4.33 9.11 13.32
N GLN A 89 -3.65 10.04 14.00
CA GLN A 89 -4.28 11.18 14.66
C GLN A 89 -5.08 12.05 13.68
N GLU A 90 -4.47 12.43 12.55
CA GLU A 90 -5.07 13.27 11.51
C GLU A 90 -6.09 12.51 10.63
N GLY A 91 -6.25 11.19 10.82
CA GLY A 91 -7.11 10.36 9.98
C GLY A 91 -6.58 10.19 8.56
N LEU A 92 -5.28 10.43 8.35
CA LEU A 92 -4.60 10.25 7.06
C LEU A 92 -4.14 8.81 6.82
N SER A 93 -4.22 7.95 7.84
CA SER A 93 -3.93 6.52 7.73
C SER A 93 -5.08 5.74 8.35
N HIS A 94 -5.57 4.79 7.58
CA HIS A 94 -6.57 3.79 7.98
C HIS A 94 -5.90 2.42 8.00
N CYS A 95 -6.59 1.40 8.51
CA CYS A 95 -6.15 0.03 8.27
C CYS A 95 -6.09 -0.21 6.75
N PRO A 96 -4.90 -0.45 6.17
CA PRO A 96 -4.77 -0.59 4.72
C PRO A 96 -5.64 -1.77 4.28
N TYR A 97 -5.61 -2.88 5.00
CA TYR A 97 -6.40 -4.07 4.69
C TYR A 97 -7.92 -3.87 4.71
N CYS A 98 -8.46 -2.92 5.49
CA CYS A 98 -9.90 -2.67 5.55
C CYS A 98 -10.36 -1.55 4.61
N ASN A 99 -9.51 -0.53 4.40
CA ASN A 99 -9.84 0.67 3.62
C ASN A 99 -9.42 0.59 2.15
N ILE A 100 -8.78 -0.51 1.76
CA ILE A 100 -8.54 -0.88 0.37
C ILE A 100 -9.88 -1.10 -0.37
N ASN A 101 -9.94 -0.69 -1.64
CA ASN A 101 -11.10 -0.97 -2.50
C ASN A 101 -11.39 -2.49 -2.49
N VAL A 102 -12.67 -2.88 -2.44
CA VAL A 102 -13.12 -4.29 -2.42
C VAL A 102 -12.33 -5.16 -3.41
N ASP A 103 -12.11 -4.68 -4.63
CA ASP A 103 -11.36 -5.40 -5.65
C ASP A 103 -9.88 -5.58 -5.32
N GLN A 104 -9.20 -4.52 -4.87
CA GLN A 104 -7.81 -4.59 -4.43
C GLN A 104 -7.64 -5.55 -3.24
N ARG A 105 -8.59 -5.56 -2.30
CA ARG A 105 -8.57 -6.46 -1.13
C ARG A 105 -8.71 -7.92 -1.54
N ILE A 106 -9.62 -8.20 -2.47
CA ILE A 106 -9.76 -9.54 -3.05
C ILE A 106 -8.46 -9.96 -3.72
N THR A 107 -7.86 -9.08 -4.52
CA THR A 107 -6.58 -9.35 -5.19
C THR A 107 -5.50 -9.69 -4.18
N HIS A 108 -5.34 -8.88 -3.13
CA HIS A 108 -4.39 -9.15 -2.05
C HIS A 108 -4.62 -10.54 -1.43
N ASN A 109 -5.84 -10.84 -1.00
CA ASN A 109 -6.15 -12.12 -0.34
C ASN A 109 -5.88 -13.32 -1.25
N MET A 110 -6.14 -13.19 -2.56
CA MET A 110 -5.82 -14.22 -3.55
C MET A 110 -4.32 -14.44 -3.68
N VAL A 111 -3.56 -13.35 -3.78
CA VAL A 111 -2.11 -13.38 -3.87
C VAL A 111 -1.51 -14.08 -2.65
N GLU A 112 -1.98 -13.72 -1.46
CA GLU A 112 -1.55 -14.34 -0.22
C GLU A 112 -1.82 -15.85 -0.21
N LEU A 113 -3.02 -16.28 -0.64
CA LEU A 113 -3.34 -17.70 -0.76
C LEU A 113 -2.44 -18.43 -1.76
N ILE A 114 -2.24 -17.87 -2.96
CA ILE A 114 -1.42 -18.46 -4.03
C ILE A 114 0.01 -18.69 -3.56
N PHE A 115 0.59 -17.69 -2.90
CA PHE A 115 2.03 -17.64 -2.66
C PHE A 115 2.45 -17.90 -1.20
N SER A 116 1.51 -18.09 -0.28
CA SER A 116 1.76 -18.36 1.16
C SER A 116 2.83 -19.43 1.41
N LYS A 117 2.81 -20.51 0.64
CA LYS A 117 3.75 -21.64 0.78
C LYS A 117 5.17 -21.37 0.28
N TYR A 118 5.39 -20.29 -0.47
CA TYR A 118 6.71 -19.90 -1.00
C TYR A 118 7.39 -18.82 -0.13
N ASN A 119 6.82 -18.55 1.04
CA ASN A 119 7.19 -17.45 1.91
C ASN A 119 8.07 -17.93 3.07
N THR A 120 9.39 -17.70 3.00
CA THR A 120 10.28 -17.79 4.18
C THR A 120 11.47 -16.87 4.00
N SER A 121 11.72 -15.96 4.95
CA SER A 121 12.88 -15.04 5.06
C SER A 121 12.67 -13.59 4.62
N PHE A 122 11.60 -12.95 5.09
CA PHE A 122 11.70 -11.80 6.00
C PHE A 122 10.40 -11.78 6.81
N SER A 123 10.49 -11.46 8.09
CA SER A 123 9.34 -11.38 8.97
C SER A 123 8.35 -10.32 8.45
N LYS A 124 7.08 -10.73 8.34
CA LYS A 124 5.86 -9.97 7.99
C LYS A 124 5.45 -10.09 6.52
N GLU A 125 4.39 -10.87 6.32
CA GLU A 125 3.18 -10.63 5.53
C GLU A 125 3.27 -9.72 4.30
N PHE A 126 2.61 -10.12 3.20
CA PHE A 126 2.35 -9.30 2.01
C PHE A 126 2.12 -7.83 2.38
N GLU A 127 3.06 -6.97 1.97
CA GLU A 127 3.04 -5.57 2.33
C GLU A 127 2.02 -4.85 1.43
N SER A 128 0.99 -4.28 2.05
CA SER A 128 -0.03 -3.52 1.32
C SER A 128 0.31 -2.03 1.25
N GLU A 129 -0.14 -1.39 0.17
CA GLU A 129 -0.03 0.07 -0.04
C GLU A 129 1.40 0.63 0.16
N LYS A 130 2.42 -0.11 -0.29
CA LYS A 130 3.81 0.28 -0.10
C LYS A 130 4.27 1.21 -1.21
N LYS A 131 4.93 2.32 -0.86
CA LYS A 131 5.42 3.24 -1.90
C LYS A 131 6.55 2.58 -2.68
N LEU A 132 6.49 2.66 -4.01
CA LEU A 132 7.51 2.07 -4.89
C LEU A 132 8.92 2.57 -4.53
N LYS A 133 9.06 3.86 -4.26
CA LYS A 133 10.36 4.44 -3.84
C LYS A 133 10.95 3.78 -2.58
N GLU A 134 10.10 3.34 -1.65
CA GLU A 134 10.53 2.72 -0.39
C GLU A 134 10.97 1.28 -0.66
N ILE A 135 10.28 0.56 -1.55
CA ILE A 135 10.70 -0.77 -2.02
C ILE A 135 12.05 -0.67 -2.73
N LEU A 136 12.18 0.25 -3.68
CA LEU A 136 13.41 0.43 -4.45
C LEU A 136 14.61 0.80 -3.56
N ALA A 137 14.39 1.62 -2.53
CA ALA A 137 15.42 1.96 -1.56
C ALA A 137 15.87 0.76 -0.74
N ILE A 138 14.92 0.00 -0.17
CA ILE A 138 15.21 -1.21 0.64
C ILE A 138 15.99 -2.24 -0.17
N GLU A 139 15.65 -2.41 -1.44
CA GLU A 139 16.27 -3.41 -2.31
C GLU A 139 17.55 -2.91 -3.01
N GLY A 140 18.06 -1.72 -2.64
CA GLY A 140 19.33 -1.19 -3.15
C GLY A 140 19.29 -0.74 -4.61
N TYR A 141 18.10 -0.47 -5.16
CA TYR A 141 17.92 0.05 -6.52
C TYR A 141 18.06 1.57 -6.63
N GLU A 142 18.56 2.25 -5.58
CA GLU A 142 18.75 3.71 -5.58
C GLU A 142 19.68 4.17 -6.72
N ASN A 143 20.66 3.34 -7.10
CA ASN A 143 21.57 3.63 -8.21
C ASN A 143 20.85 3.62 -9.58
N LEU A 144 19.65 3.03 -9.71
CA LEU A 144 18.84 3.16 -10.93
C LEU A 144 18.37 4.61 -11.14
N LEU A 145 18.32 5.43 -10.08
CA LEU A 145 18.01 6.86 -10.16
C LEU A 145 19.14 7.66 -10.81
N GLU A 146 20.36 7.11 -10.80
CA GLU A 146 21.55 7.69 -11.43
C GLU A 146 21.62 7.42 -12.93
N LEU A 147 20.83 6.46 -13.45
CA LEU A 147 20.79 6.10 -14.89
C LEU A 147 20.30 7.22 -15.82
N ASN A 148 20.08 8.44 -15.30
CA ASN A 148 19.68 9.64 -16.06
C ASN A 148 18.46 9.48 -16.97
N MET A 149 17.69 8.40 -16.80
CA MET A 149 16.42 8.23 -17.48
C MET A 149 15.38 9.12 -16.80
N LYS A 150 14.97 10.17 -17.50
CA LYS A 150 13.95 11.14 -17.01
C LYS A 150 12.70 10.43 -16.48
N SER A 151 12.28 9.34 -17.13
CA SER A 151 11.16 8.49 -16.72
C SER A 151 11.35 7.86 -15.34
N ILE A 152 12.53 7.35 -15.00
CA ILE A 152 12.80 6.72 -13.70
C ILE A 152 12.78 7.78 -12.57
N LYS A 153 13.34 8.97 -12.83
CA LYS A 153 13.29 10.09 -11.88
C LYS A 153 11.86 10.58 -11.64
N ASP A 154 11.04 10.62 -12.69
CA ASP A 154 9.64 11.05 -12.60
C ASP A 154 8.79 10.00 -11.86
N ILE A 155 9.00 8.69 -12.11
CA ILE A 155 8.39 7.59 -11.35
C ILE A 155 8.80 7.63 -9.88
N TYR A 156 10.08 7.78 -9.57
CA TYR A 156 10.57 7.81 -8.19
C TYR A 156 10.04 9.00 -7.39
N ARG A 157 9.78 10.13 -8.08
CA ARG A 157 9.15 11.32 -7.49
C ARG A 157 7.63 11.20 -7.42
N SER A 158 7.03 10.44 -8.33
CA SER A 158 5.61 10.15 -8.29
C SER A 158 5.33 9.28 -7.06
N ARG A 159 4.31 9.66 -6.30
CA ARG A 159 3.91 8.94 -5.07
C ARG A 159 3.17 7.65 -5.43
N ILE A 160 3.77 6.80 -6.27
CA ILE A 160 3.20 5.51 -6.66
C ILE A 160 3.21 4.61 -5.44
N THR A 161 2.03 4.09 -5.16
CA THR A 161 1.75 3.11 -4.12
C THR A 161 1.47 1.81 -4.83
N ILE A 162 2.21 0.76 -4.47
CA ILE A 162 1.98 -0.60 -4.91
C ILE A 162 0.94 -1.23 -3.99
N ASP A 163 -0.14 -1.79 -4.56
CA ASP A 163 -1.21 -2.43 -3.79
C ASP A 163 -0.69 -3.59 -2.92
N CYS A 164 0.22 -4.41 -3.47
CA CYS A 164 0.80 -5.55 -2.78
C CYS A 164 2.26 -5.82 -3.20
N PHE A 165 3.13 -6.06 -2.23
CA PHE A 165 4.53 -6.44 -2.44
C PHE A 165 4.91 -7.67 -1.63
N ALA A 166 5.68 -8.57 -2.25
CA ALA A 166 6.25 -9.75 -1.59
C ALA A 166 7.63 -10.12 -2.12
N ILE A 167 8.36 -10.83 -1.28
CA ILE A 167 9.61 -11.49 -1.61
C ILE A 167 9.38 -13.00 -1.48
N LEU A 168 9.46 -13.71 -2.60
CA LEU A 168 9.22 -15.13 -2.71
C LEU A 168 10.56 -15.86 -2.81
N ASN A 169 10.71 -16.95 -2.07
CA ASN A 169 11.87 -17.83 -2.19
C ASN A 169 11.43 -19.13 -2.86
N ILE A 170 11.63 -19.20 -4.18
CA ILE A 170 11.22 -20.33 -5.02
C ILE A 170 12.49 -20.95 -5.58
N ASN A 171 12.70 -22.25 -5.35
CA ASN A 171 13.85 -22.98 -5.90
C ASN A 171 15.22 -22.31 -5.62
N ARG A 172 15.39 -21.71 -4.43
CA ARG A 172 16.59 -20.93 -4.00
C ARG A 172 16.82 -19.63 -4.78
N ARG A 173 15.87 -19.21 -5.61
CA ARG A 173 15.82 -17.90 -6.29
C ARG A 173 14.95 -16.95 -5.46
N LYS A 174 15.47 -15.74 -5.22
CA LYS A 174 14.75 -14.66 -4.54
C LYS A 174 14.00 -13.85 -5.58
N ILE A 175 12.68 -14.03 -5.67
CA ILE A 175 11.81 -13.32 -6.60
C ILE A 175 11.10 -12.20 -5.85
N LYS A 176 11.20 -10.97 -6.35
CA LYS A 176 10.46 -9.82 -5.83
C LYS A 176 9.23 -9.64 -6.71
N LEU A 177 8.08 -9.50 -6.10
CA LEU A 177 6.81 -9.45 -6.80
C LEU A 177 5.98 -8.27 -6.30
N SER A 178 5.66 -7.36 -7.21
CA SER A 178 4.66 -6.32 -7.01
C SER A 178 3.39 -6.69 -7.76
N ILE A 179 2.23 -6.42 -7.15
CA ILE A 179 0.92 -6.69 -7.73
C ILE A 179 0.05 -5.46 -7.55
N GLU A 180 -0.63 -5.08 -8.62
CA GLU A 180 -1.54 -3.93 -8.71
C GLU A 180 -2.88 -4.39 -9.26
N HIS A 181 -3.98 -3.82 -8.77
CA HIS A 181 -5.28 -3.95 -9.41
C HIS A 181 -5.64 -2.65 -10.12
N ASP A 182 -5.42 -2.62 -11.44
CA ASP A 182 -5.69 -1.47 -12.28
C ASP A 182 -7.20 -1.27 -12.43
N GLY A 183 -7.72 -0.16 -11.87
CA GLY A 183 -9.11 0.27 -12.07
C GLY A 183 -9.40 0.73 -13.50
N ALA A 184 -10.67 1.01 -13.80
CA ALA A 184 -11.10 1.42 -15.14
C ALA A 184 -10.45 2.74 -15.64
N GLN A 185 -9.92 3.56 -14.74
CA GLN A 185 -9.15 4.76 -15.09
C GLN A 185 -7.83 4.46 -15.82
N HIS A 186 -7.37 3.21 -15.85
CA HIS A 186 -6.20 2.77 -16.63
C HIS A 186 -6.58 2.28 -18.03
N ASP A 187 -7.86 2.29 -18.41
CA ASP A 187 -8.29 1.87 -19.74
C ASP A 187 -7.80 2.86 -20.80
N LYS A 188 -7.28 2.32 -21.92
CA LYS A 188 -6.76 3.12 -23.05
C LYS A 188 -7.87 3.75 -23.90
N ARG A 189 -9.10 3.28 -23.77
CA ARG A 189 -10.28 3.85 -24.44
C ARG A 189 -10.69 5.10 -23.68
N GLU A 190 -10.46 6.26 -24.31
CA GLU A 190 -10.66 7.59 -23.74
C GLU A 190 -11.97 7.74 -22.96
N LYS A 191 -13.10 7.36 -23.57
CA LYS A 191 -14.41 7.45 -22.92
C LYS A 191 -14.45 6.69 -21.58
N ILE A 192 -13.95 5.46 -21.55
CA ILE A 192 -14.00 4.61 -20.35
C ILE A 192 -13.05 5.15 -19.28
N GLY A 193 -11.82 5.49 -19.67
CA GLY A 193 -10.80 5.98 -18.76
C GLY A 193 -11.17 7.32 -18.10
N ILE A 194 -11.68 8.27 -18.90
CA ILE A 194 -12.10 9.59 -18.39
C ILE A 194 -13.34 9.47 -17.52
N ASP A 195 -14.36 8.73 -17.94
CA ASP A 195 -15.58 8.54 -17.14
C ASP A 195 -15.25 7.91 -15.78
N ALA A 196 -14.34 6.94 -15.76
CA ALA A 196 -13.83 6.33 -14.54
C ALA A 196 -13.03 7.33 -13.67
N MET A 197 -12.19 8.18 -14.27
CA MET A 197 -11.44 9.23 -13.57
C MET A 197 -12.37 10.25 -12.89
N ILE A 198 -13.45 10.64 -13.59
CA ILE A 198 -14.49 11.52 -13.04
C ILE A 198 -15.19 10.83 -11.86
N ALA A 199 -15.60 9.57 -12.03
CA ALA A 199 -16.27 8.80 -10.99
C ALA A 199 -15.39 8.66 -9.73
N LEU A 200 -14.11 8.30 -9.90
CA LEU A 200 -13.15 8.18 -8.81
C LEU A 200 -12.92 9.52 -8.11
N SER A 201 -12.85 10.63 -8.87
CA SER A 201 -12.67 11.95 -8.29
C SER A 201 -13.88 12.35 -7.42
N LYS A 202 -15.11 12.05 -7.86
CA LYS A 202 -16.33 12.29 -7.07
C LYS A 202 -16.33 11.53 -5.76
N ILE A 203 -15.90 10.26 -5.76
CA ILE A 203 -15.75 9.45 -4.53
C ILE A 203 -14.78 10.13 -3.55
N ASN A 204 -13.71 10.74 -4.08
CA ASN A 204 -12.73 11.48 -3.30
C ASN A 204 -13.13 12.93 -2.98
N GLY A 205 -14.39 13.33 -3.24
CA GLY A 205 -14.89 14.68 -2.97
C GLY A 205 -14.37 15.77 -3.91
N ILE A 206 -13.78 15.39 -5.05
CA ILE A 206 -13.25 16.30 -6.08
C ILE A 206 -14.16 16.26 -7.29
N LEU A 207 -14.72 17.41 -7.67
CA LEU A 207 -15.47 17.54 -8.91
C LEU A 207 -14.51 17.96 -10.03
N LEU A 208 -14.35 17.11 -11.04
CA LEU A 208 -13.56 17.43 -12.23
C LEU A 208 -14.49 17.72 -13.41
N THR A 209 -14.11 18.72 -14.20
CA THR A 209 -14.60 18.86 -15.57
C THR A 209 -14.03 17.76 -16.45
N TYR A 210 -14.63 17.55 -17.63
CA TYR A 210 -14.14 16.57 -18.59
C TYR A 210 -12.67 16.83 -19.01
N ASN A 211 -12.33 18.09 -19.30
CA ASN A 211 -10.96 18.46 -19.70
C ASN A 211 -9.95 18.18 -18.59
N GLU A 212 -10.26 18.54 -17.34
CA GLU A 212 -9.38 18.25 -16.21
C GLU A 212 -9.22 16.73 -15.98
N ALA A 213 -10.30 15.96 -16.16
CA ALA A 213 -10.25 14.51 -16.05
C ALA A 213 -9.43 13.88 -17.19
N ARG A 214 -9.56 14.39 -18.42
CA ARG A 214 -8.74 13.98 -19.57
C ARG A 214 -7.26 14.23 -19.30
N ASP A 215 -6.88 15.42 -18.90
CA ASP A 215 -5.48 15.78 -18.65
C ASP A 215 -4.87 14.88 -17.55
N ARG A 216 -5.65 14.59 -16.49
CA ARG A 216 -5.24 13.65 -15.43
C ARG A 216 -5.12 12.22 -15.93
N TRP A 217 -6.03 11.78 -16.80
CA TRP A 217 -6.04 10.45 -17.41
C TRP A 217 -4.86 10.25 -18.37
N GLU A 218 -4.56 11.22 -19.23
CA GLU A 218 -3.37 11.18 -20.09
C GLU A 218 -2.08 11.12 -19.26
N ALA A 219 -2.01 11.90 -18.18
CA ALA A 219 -0.89 11.84 -17.24
C ALA A 219 -0.80 10.48 -16.54
N GLN A 220 -1.93 9.82 -16.22
CA GLN A 220 -1.98 8.46 -15.68
C GLN A 220 -1.40 7.47 -16.68
N LEU A 221 -1.89 7.45 -17.92
CA LEU A 221 -1.40 6.52 -18.95
C LEU A 221 0.09 6.70 -19.24
N LYS A 222 0.57 7.95 -19.20
CA LYS A 222 2.00 8.22 -19.32
C LYS A 222 2.78 7.58 -18.16
N ARG A 223 2.32 7.74 -16.92
CA ARG A 223 2.94 7.11 -15.74
C ARG A 223 2.91 5.58 -15.83
N ASP A 224 1.82 4.99 -16.30
CA ASP A 224 1.70 3.53 -16.44
C ASP A 224 2.73 2.98 -17.45
N ASN A 225 2.93 3.68 -18.57
CA ASN A 225 3.97 3.31 -19.54
C ASN A 225 5.38 3.47 -18.96
N GLU A 226 5.63 4.54 -18.20
CA GLU A 226 6.90 4.75 -17.51
C GLU A 226 7.15 3.64 -16.48
N LEU A 227 6.14 3.26 -15.69
CA LEU A 227 6.19 2.16 -14.72
C LEU A 227 6.52 0.83 -15.39
N LYS A 228 5.86 0.52 -16.52
CA LYS A 228 6.16 -0.68 -17.30
C LYS A 228 7.62 -0.73 -17.75
N ASN A 229 8.14 0.38 -18.28
CA ASN A 229 9.54 0.47 -18.71
C ASN A 229 10.52 0.25 -17.54
N LEU A 230 10.20 0.78 -16.35
CA LEU A 230 11.00 0.52 -15.15
C LEU A 230 10.99 -0.97 -14.80
N PHE A 231 9.82 -1.62 -14.80
CA PHE A 231 9.74 -3.04 -14.48
C PHE A 231 10.39 -3.93 -15.54
N ASP A 232 10.41 -3.52 -16.80
CA ASP A 232 11.20 -4.22 -17.84
C ASP A 232 12.71 -4.18 -17.57
N ILE A 233 13.21 -3.14 -16.89
CA ILE A 233 14.60 -3.09 -16.41
C ILE A 233 14.76 -3.99 -15.17
N LEU A 234 13.85 -3.86 -14.21
CA LEU A 234 13.91 -4.56 -12.92
C LEU A 234 13.75 -6.09 -13.03
N LYS A 235 13.08 -6.59 -14.07
CA LYS A 235 12.98 -8.02 -14.39
C LYS A 235 14.34 -8.71 -14.48
N LYS A 236 15.39 -8.01 -14.93
CA LYS A 236 16.77 -8.54 -14.99
C LYS A 236 17.36 -8.83 -13.62
N SER A 237 16.73 -8.34 -12.56
CA SER A 237 17.11 -8.53 -11.16
C SER A 237 16.02 -9.25 -10.37
N ASP A 238 15.23 -10.09 -11.05
CA ASP A 238 14.14 -10.88 -10.49
C ASP A 238 13.06 -10.06 -9.77
N TYR A 239 12.79 -8.85 -10.25
CA TYR A 239 11.70 -8.02 -9.73
C TYR A 239 10.62 -7.78 -10.81
N PHE A 240 9.45 -8.35 -10.56
CA PHE A 240 8.32 -8.43 -11.48
C PHE A 240 7.12 -7.61 -11.00
N LEU A 241 6.28 -7.18 -11.95
CA LEU A 241 5.01 -6.51 -11.71
C LEU A 241 3.89 -7.27 -12.41
N ILE A 242 2.86 -7.66 -11.67
CA ILE A 242 1.60 -8.17 -12.20
C ILE A 242 0.54 -7.08 -12.06
N GLN A 243 0.07 -6.55 -13.19
CA GLN A 243 -1.06 -5.62 -13.22
C GLN A 243 -2.33 -6.41 -13.56
N VAL A 244 -3.22 -6.56 -12.59
CA VAL A 244 -4.52 -7.21 -12.75
C VAL A 244 -5.52 -6.18 -13.27
N PRO A 245 -5.99 -6.27 -14.53
CA PRO A 245 -6.90 -5.29 -15.07
C PRO A 245 -8.31 -5.45 -14.47
N TYR A 246 -9.04 -4.34 -14.31
CA TYR A 246 -10.42 -4.32 -13.78
C TYR A 246 -11.41 -5.24 -14.54
N THR A 247 -11.09 -5.64 -15.77
CA THR A 247 -11.90 -6.55 -16.58
C THR A 247 -11.82 -8.00 -16.10
N VAL A 248 -10.78 -8.36 -15.33
CA VAL A 248 -10.59 -9.69 -14.74
C VAL A 248 -11.47 -9.83 -13.50
N LYS A 249 -12.58 -10.54 -13.67
CA LYS A 249 -13.56 -10.83 -12.61
C LYS A 249 -13.00 -11.81 -11.58
N GLY A 250 -13.51 -11.75 -10.35
CA GLY A 250 -12.97 -12.46 -9.18
C GLY A 250 -12.61 -13.94 -9.40
N ASN A 251 -13.49 -14.76 -9.99
CA ASN A 251 -13.18 -16.19 -10.24
C ASN A 251 -11.98 -16.39 -11.18
N ALA A 252 -11.84 -15.54 -12.21
CA ALA A 252 -10.75 -15.63 -13.18
C ALA A 252 -9.44 -15.01 -12.66
N ARG A 253 -9.50 -14.31 -11.52
CA ARG A 253 -8.38 -13.53 -11.01
C ARG A 253 -7.25 -14.40 -10.47
N TYR A 254 -7.57 -15.52 -9.81
CA TYR A 254 -6.55 -16.51 -9.42
C TYR A 254 -5.75 -17.01 -10.61
N GLU A 255 -6.45 -17.48 -11.64
CA GLU A 255 -5.84 -18.03 -12.85
C GLU A 255 -5.01 -16.96 -13.58
N PHE A 256 -5.51 -15.72 -13.65
CA PHE A 256 -4.77 -14.60 -14.23
C PHE A 256 -3.44 -14.35 -13.50
N ILE A 257 -3.48 -14.23 -12.16
CA ILE A 257 -2.28 -13.96 -11.35
C ILE A 257 -1.26 -15.08 -11.53
N ILE A 258 -1.69 -16.35 -11.49
CA ILE A 258 -0.82 -17.51 -11.65
C ILE A 258 -0.18 -17.51 -13.05
N LYS A 259 -0.98 -17.42 -14.11
CA LYS A 259 -0.48 -17.44 -15.48
C LYS A 259 0.47 -16.30 -15.77
N GLU A 260 0.18 -15.11 -15.26
CA GLU A 260 1.03 -13.95 -15.47
C GLU A 260 2.35 -14.06 -14.68
N PHE A 261 2.31 -14.64 -13.47
CA PHE A 261 3.52 -14.96 -12.72
C PHE A 261 4.39 -15.98 -13.47
N GLU A 262 3.82 -17.11 -13.87
CA GLU A 262 4.53 -18.17 -14.58
C GLU A 262 5.13 -17.65 -15.89
N ARG A 263 4.36 -16.87 -16.66
CA ARG A 263 4.80 -16.27 -17.92
C ARG A 263 5.96 -15.27 -17.74
N GLN A 264 6.00 -14.55 -16.62
CA GLN A 264 7.04 -13.55 -16.38
C GLN A 264 8.30 -14.13 -15.75
N THR A 265 8.17 -15.19 -14.94
CA THR A 265 9.26 -15.73 -14.12
C THR A 265 9.83 -17.05 -14.63
N ASP A 266 9.10 -17.73 -15.51
CA ASP A 266 9.29 -19.12 -15.93
C ASP A 266 9.22 -20.13 -14.77
N GLU A 267 8.70 -19.73 -13.60
CA GLU A 267 8.55 -20.59 -12.42
C GLU A 267 7.10 -21.12 -12.32
N PRO A 268 6.88 -22.44 -12.36
CA PRO A 268 5.55 -23.01 -12.25
C PRO A 268 5.01 -22.90 -10.82
N ILE A 269 3.72 -22.57 -10.72
CA ILE A 269 3.01 -22.46 -9.44
C ILE A 269 2.11 -23.68 -9.26
N ASN A 270 2.49 -24.54 -8.34
CA ASN A 270 1.68 -25.70 -7.97
C ASN A 270 0.53 -25.27 -7.04
N PHE A 271 -0.52 -24.68 -7.59
CA PHE A 271 -1.69 -24.22 -6.83
C PHE A 271 -2.96 -24.86 -7.37
N ASN A 272 -3.69 -25.59 -6.51
CA ASN A 272 -4.91 -26.29 -6.94
C ASN A 272 -6.08 -25.31 -7.01
N LEU A 273 -6.46 -24.93 -8.24
CA LEU A 273 -7.61 -24.07 -8.49
C LEU A 273 -8.96 -24.71 -8.10
N ALA A 274 -9.04 -26.04 -7.95
CA ALA A 274 -10.28 -26.71 -7.58
C ALA A 274 -10.68 -26.47 -6.11
N ASP A 275 -9.70 -26.22 -5.24
CA ASP A 275 -9.90 -26.07 -3.79
C ASP A 275 -9.95 -24.60 -3.35
N VAL A 276 -9.95 -23.65 -4.30
CA VAL A 276 -9.90 -22.23 -3.95
C VAL A 276 -11.22 -21.73 -3.39
N PRO A 277 -11.20 -20.93 -2.32
CA PRO A 277 -12.41 -20.33 -1.80
C PRO A 277 -13.04 -19.38 -2.83
N ASN A 278 -14.36 -19.30 -2.81
CA ASN A 278 -15.11 -18.32 -3.60
C ASN A 278 -14.56 -16.92 -3.32
N TRP A 279 -14.23 -16.13 -4.35
CA TRP A 279 -13.65 -14.80 -4.13
C TRP A 279 -14.51 -13.89 -3.24
N LYS A 280 -15.84 -14.08 -3.22
CA LYS A 280 -16.74 -13.32 -2.33
C LYS A 280 -16.55 -13.70 -0.87
N SER A 281 -16.16 -14.93 -0.55
CA SER A 281 -15.87 -15.34 0.83
C SER A 281 -14.56 -14.75 1.33
N LEU A 282 -13.63 -14.37 0.43
CA LEU A 282 -12.40 -13.65 0.81
C LEU A 282 -12.68 -12.26 1.40
N LEU A 283 -13.87 -11.70 1.20
CA LEU A 283 -14.30 -10.46 1.86
C LEU A 283 -14.86 -10.69 3.27
N LYS A 284 -15.23 -11.94 3.59
CA LYS A 284 -15.84 -12.36 4.87
C LYS A 284 -14.85 -13.11 5.76
N THR A 285 -13.66 -13.41 5.25
CA THR A 285 -12.63 -14.06 6.04
C THR A 285 -11.98 -12.97 6.89
N PHE A 286 -12.00 -13.17 8.22
CA PHE A 286 -11.61 -12.27 9.32
C PHE A 286 -12.73 -11.37 9.86
#